data_AF-A0A2G2B506-F1
#
_entry.id   AF-A0A2G2B506-F1
#
_cell.length_a   1.000
_cell.length_b   1.000
_cell.length_c   1.000
_cell.angle_alpha   90.00
_cell.angle_beta   90.00
_cell.angle_gamma   90.00
#
_symmetry.space_group_name_H-M   'P 1'
#
loop_
_entity.id
_entity.type
_entity.pdbx_description
1 polymer ?
#
loop_
_entity_poly.entity_id
_entity_poly.type
_entity_poly.pdbx_seq_one_letter_code
_entity_poly.pdbx_strand_id
1 'polypeptide(L)' 'MDGGLTLYCDGIVFSILDQDATLYLKARAEFADEMTAAGSLQFGTESGKTMCYRTLPDAAIDDTDAALDWEKRALCAL' A
#
# COMPACT_ATOMS: atom_id res chain seq x y z
N MET A 1 -15.76 -4.18 -3.40
CA MET A 1 -15.37 -2.75 -3.37
C MET A 1 -16.65 -1.95 -3.38
N ASP A 2 -17.15 -1.65 -2.18
CA ASP A 2 -18.30 -0.79 -1.91
C ASP A 2 -17.73 0.31 -0.99
N GLY A 3 -17.30 1.45 -1.57
CA GLY A 3 -16.91 2.64 -0.79
C GLY A 3 -15.45 2.81 -0.31
N GLY A 4 -14.43 2.53 -1.13
CA GLY A 4 -13.03 2.89 -0.82
C GLY A 4 -12.54 4.16 -1.56
N LEU A 5 -11.54 4.86 -1.00
CA LEU A 5 -10.86 6.00 -1.64
C LEU A 5 -9.66 5.50 -2.44
N THR A 6 -9.56 5.90 -3.71
CA THR A 6 -8.39 5.58 -4.56
C THR A 6 -7.53 6.82 -4.74
N LEU A 7 -6.26 6.72 -4.37
CA LEU A 7 -5.27 7.78 -4.49
C LEU A 7 -4.44 7.58 -5.76
N TYR A 8 -4.29 8.66 -6.52
CA TYR A 8 -3.52 8.67 -7.76
C TYR A 8 -2.59 9.87 -7.80
N CYS A 9 -1.40 9.68 -8.37
CA CYS A 9 -0.42 10.72 -8.60
C CYS A 9 0.04 10.59 -10.07
N ASP A 10 0.03 11.69 -10.82
CA ASP A 10 0.39 11.70 -12.24
C ASP A 10 -0.38 10.67 -13.10
N GLY A 11 -1.64 10.41 -12.76
CA GLY A 11 -2.47 9.39 -13.43
C GLY A 11 -2.15 7.94 -13.05
N ILE A 12 -1.18 7.71 -12.15
CA ILE A 12 -0.83 6.40 -11.64
C ILE A 12 -1.51 6.18 -10.28
N VAL A 13 -2.31 5.12 -10.19
CA VAL A 13 -2.87 4.66 -8.90
C VAL A 13 -1.77 3.99 -8.10
N PHE A 14 -1.45 4.57 -6.94
CA PHE A 14 -0.39 4.11 -6.05
C PHE A 14 -0.90 3.68 -4.67
N SER A 15 -2.04 4.22 -4.21
CA SER A 15 -2.61 3.86 -2.90
C SER A 15 -4.14 3.72 -2.97
N ILE A 16 -4.70 2.90 -2.08
CA ILE A 16 -6.13 2.70 -1.90
C ILE A 16 -6.40 2.69 -0.39
N LEU A 17 -7.40 3.44 0.06
CA LEU A 17 -7.89 3.42 1.42
C LEU A 17 -9.25 2.73 1.41
N ASP A 18 -9.38 1.67 2.20
CA ASP A 18 -10.66 0.96 2.35
C ASP A 18 -11.56 1.63 3.41
N GLN A 19 -12.81 1.21 3.51
CA GLN A 19 -13.80 1.77 4.44
C GLN A 19 -13.43 1.56 5.91
N ASP A 20 -12.60 0.54 6.19
CA ASP A 20 -12.04 0.27 7.52
C ASP A 20 -10.83 1.16 7.86
N ALA A 21 -10.63 2.26 7.12
CA ALA A 21 -9.47 3.15 7.22
C ALA A 21 -8.11 2.44 7.04
N THR A 22 -8.10 1.26 6.42
CA THR A 22 -6.87 0.54 6.12
C THR A 22 -6.26 1.08 4.83
N LEU A 23 -5.02 1.58 4.93
CA LEU A 23 -4.26 2.07 3.79
C LEU A 23 -3.50 0.92 3.11
N TYR A 24 -3.75 0.78 1.81
CA TYR A 24 -3.09 -0.17 0.94
C TYR A 24 -2.22 0.57 -0.07
N LEU A 25 -0.94 0.26 -0.07
CA LEU A 25 0.07 0.78 -0.98
C LEU A 25 0.37 -0.22 -2.08
N LYS A 26 0.48 0.26 -3.31
CA LYS A 26 0.84 -0.56 -4.45
C LYS A 26 2.33 -0.84 -4.42
N ALA A 27 2.69 -2.10 -4.28
CA ALA A 27 4.08 -2.53 -4.19
C ALA A 27 4.37 -3.64 -5.19
N ARG A 28 5.44 -3.48 -5.96
CA ARG A 28 5.87 -4.40 -7.02
C ARG A 28 7.32 -4.85 -6.77
N ALA A 29 7.63 -6.09 -7.16
CA ALA A 29 8.97 -6.66 -7.11
C ALA A 29 9.69 -6.40 -5.77
N GLU A 30 10.90 -5.84 -5.81
CA GLU A 30 11.78 -5.61 -4.65
C GLU A 30 11.13 -4.76 -3.56
N PHE A 31 10.42 -3.69 -3.93
CA PHE A 31 9.72 -2.85 -2.95
C PHE A 31 8.62 -3.61 -2.20
N ALA A 32 8.03 -4.60 -2.87
CA ALA A 32 7.05 -5.47 -2.26
C ALA A 32 7.71 -6.35 -1.19
N ASP A 33 8.87 -6.95 -1.46
CA ASP A 33 9.65 -7.70 -0.48
C ASP A 33 10.05 -6.83 0.73
N GLU A 34 10.51 -5.59 0.49
CA GLU A 34 10.85 -4.64 1.54
C GLU A 34 9.66 -4.33 2.47
N MET A 35 8.47 -4.09 1.89
CA MET A 35 7.26 -3.87 2.69
C MET A 35 6.92 -5.09 3.55
N THR A 36 6.97 -6.32 3.01
CA THR A 36 6.73 -7.50 3.85
C THR A 36 7.81 -7.72 4.91
N ALA A 37 9.08 -7.37 4.65
CA ALA A 37 10.12 -7.38 5.67
C ALA A 37 9.85 -6.37 6.79
N ALA A 38 9.20 -5.25 6.47
CA ALA A 38 8.74 -4.25 7.44
C ALA A 38 7.45 -4.64 8.19
N GLY A 39 6.86 -5.80 7.89
CA GLY A 39 5.64 -6.31 8.54
C GLY A 39 4.34 -6.03 7.79
N SER A 40 4.40 -5.46 6.58
CA SER A 40 3.21 -5.20 5.77
C SER A 40 2.54 -6.48 5.27
N LEU A 41 1.22 -6.50 5.32
CA LEU A 41 0.39 -7.62 4.89
C LEU A 41 -0.04 -7.45 3.43
N GLN A 42 -0.02 -8.54 2.66
CA GLN A 42 -0.48 -8.53 1.27
C GLN A 42 -2.01 -8.55 1.17
N PHE A 43 -2.56 -7.67 0.34
CA PHE A 43 -3.99 -7.64 0.06
C PHE A 43 -4.43 -8.74 -0.90
N GLY A 44 -5.48 -9.49 -0.56
CA GLY A 44 -6.17 -10.40 -1.50
C GLY A 44 -5.85 -11.89 -1.38
N THR A 45 -5.40 -12.39 -0.23
CA THR A 45 -5.15 -13.83 -0.03
C THR A 45 -6.42 -14.69 -0.11
N GLU A 46 -7.60 -14.14 0.16
CA GLU A 46 -8.87 -14.90 0.24
C GLU A 46 -9.58 -15.15 -1.10
N SER A 47 -9.31 -14.37 -2.16
CA SER A 47 -10.05 -14.43 -3.44
C SER A 47 -9.21 -14.84 -4.65
N GLY A 48 -8.01 -15.39 -4.43
CA GLY A 48 -7.15 -15.96 -5.50
C GLY A 48 -6.56 -14.96 -6.49
N LYS A 49 -6.79 -13.66 -6.30
CA LYS A 49 -6.12 -12.58 -7.03
C LYS A 49 -5.04 -11.99 -6.14
N THR A 50 -3.79 -12.39 -6.37
CA THR A 50 -2.61 -11.73 -5.80
C THR A 50 -2.57 -10.31 -6.33
N MET A 51 -3.13 -9.37 -5.59
CA MET A 51 -3.02 -7.96 -5.97
C MET A 51 -1.69 -7.44 -5.46
N CYS A 52 -1.01 -6.61 -6.26
CA CYS A 52 0.26 -5.98 -5.89
C CYS A 52 0.04 -4.84 -4.88
N TYR A 53 -0.81 -5.05 -3.87
CA TYR A 53 -1.09 -4.07 -2.82
C TYR A 53 -0.69 -4.67 -1.47
N ARG A 54 -0.09 -3.86 -0.62
CA ARG A 54 0.35 -4.20 0.73
C ARG A 54 -0.11 -3.15 1.72
N THR A 55 -0.42 -3.53 2.96
CA THR A 55 -0.80 -2.59 4.01
C THR A 55 0.38 -1.71 4.40
N LEU A 56 0.10 -0.49 4.87
CA LEU A 56 1.13 0.32 5.51
C LEU A 56 1.64 -0.42 6.77
N PRO A 57 2.96 -0.44 7.04
CA PRO A 57 3.48 -1.06 8.27
C PRO A 57 3.02 -0.26 9.49
N ASP A 58 2.76 -0.92 10.62
CA ASP A 58 2.23 -0.29 11.85
C ASP A 58 3.06 0.91 12.31
N ALA A 59 4.39 0.83 12.18
CA ALA A 59 5.28 1.94 12.53
C ALA A 59 5.06 3.22 11.72
N ALA A 60 4.45 3.12 10.54
CA ALA A 60 4.12 4.26 9.68
C ALA A 60 2.65 4.68 9.79
N ILE A 61 1.80 3.94 10.52
CA ILE A 61 0.40 4.34 10.75
C ILE A 61 0.35 5.55 11.69
N ASP A 62 1.14 5.53 12.76
CA ASP A 62 1.21 6.62 13.74
C ASP A 62 2.21 7.73 13.37
N ASP A 63 3.05 7.52 12.35
CA ASP A 63 4.09 8.46 11.94
C ASP A 63 3.89 8.92 10.50
N THR A 64 3.48 10.19 10.35
CA THR A 64 3.16 10.77 9.05
C THR A 64 4.39 10.88 8.14
N ASP A 65 5.59 11.10 8.70
CA ASP A 65 6.81 11.22 7.89
C ASP A 65 7.21 9.84 7.35
N ALA A 66 7.12 8.81 8.19
CA ALA A 66 7.32 7.43 7.77
C ALA A 66 6.28 7.01 6.71
N ALA A 67 5.00 7.35 6.89
CA ALA A 67 3.97 7.09 5.87
C ALA A 67 4.33 7.70 4.52
N LEU A 68 4.70 9.00 4.52
CA LEU A 68 5.08 9.72 3.30
C LEU A 68 6.33 9.13 2.63
N ASP A 69 7.31 8.63 3.38
CA ASP A 69 8.47 7.93 2.83
C ASP A 69 8.04 6.68 2.06
N TRP A 70 7.19 5.84 2.68
CA TRP A 70 6.66 4.64 2.04
C TRP A 70 5.85 4.97 0.78
N GLU A 71 5.01 6.01 0.82
CA GLU A 71 4.22 6.45 -0.34
C GLU A 71 5.11 6.93 -1.50
N LYS A 72 6.15 7.73 -1.21
CA LYS A 72 7.12 8.19 -2.22
C LYS A 72 7.91 7.04 -2.83
N ARG A 73 8.33 6.08 -2.00
CA ARG A 73 9.04 4.89 -2.46
C ARG A 73 8.15 4.00 -3.33
N ALA A 74 6.88 3.85 -2.97
CA ALA A 74 5.90 3.16 -3.79
C ALA A 74 5.76 3.83 -5.16
N LEU A 75 5.62 5.17 -5.20
CA LEU A 75 5.56 5.93 -6.45
C LEU A 75 6.82 5.75 -7.32
N CYS A 76 8.00 5.73 -6.71
CA CYS A 76 9.25 5.52 -7.43
C CYS A 76 9.42 4.09 -7.96
N ALA A 77 8.72 3.11 -7.36
CA ALA A 77 8.81 1.69 -7.71
C ALA A 77 7.72 1.22 -8.70
N LEU A 78 6.84 2.11 -9.17
CA LEU A 78 5.69 1.77 -10.04
C LEU A 78 5.99 1.75 -11.54
#